data_AF-C5JAU0-F1
#
_entry.id   AF-C5JAU0-F1
#
_cell.length_a   1.000
_cell.length_b   1.000
_cell.length_c   1.000
_cell.angle_alpha   90.00
_cell.angle_beta   90.00
_cell.angle_gamma   90.00
#
_symmetry.space_group_name_H-M   'P 1'
#
loop_
_entity.id
_entity.type
_entity.pdbx_description
1 polymer ?
#
loop_
_entity_poly.entity_id
_entity_poly.type
_entity_poly.pdbx_seq_one_letter_code
_entity_poly.pdbx_strand_id
1 'polypeptide(L)'
;MISRDFYQRFTQFHENERLQELSITPVGNISLWVLVILLLNATEYLFLAPVMLLTQLFPAKRLWIMAVGGGGLFLLKKLTQLQVFQSFWFAVDAALIIGLIYLFYRISLSFAKLPKIVKSNPQIALHLLLWLAIITIFFLPDDFRQNPAWLLTANLNICLVFFAFLIWRLGFMLYSGKRGSIKKTAFIDHLIYCLPYLGSSQVPFGKGLDYLTSKMAASRSELAKTQLAGLKLLLLALLWEQCLDLLDWLFFSFDPNMPPLFKLHHINELIAMSATHMPHLGVVWSSLILDMVYETTQLAIYGHMIVGCLRLFGFYLFRNTYKPLLAKSLVDFWNRYYFYFKELLVDFFFFPVYLSFFRNHPKLRIFAATMASACFGNFYYHFLQHFDRLMISGEPLSFARFSSYLFYTIVLALAIFISILREQNQRGKEHVAPSRWMTLRKIAGVWIFFAILRIWDHADSAFIPDTTFFFAIFGIQW
;
A
#
# COMPACT_ATOMS: atom_id res chain seq x y z
N MET A 1 18.38 -26.68 -18.99
CA MET A 1 17.69 -27.11 -17.76
C MET A 1 18.56 -26.65 -16.58
N ILE A 2 18.29 -25.46 -16.02
CA ILE A 2 19.05 -24.94 -14.88
C ILE A 2 18.79 -25.88 -13.69
N SER A 3 19.83 -26.40 -13.03
CA SER A 3 19.64 -27.32 -11.90
C SER A 3 18.84 -26.63 -10.79
N ARG A 4 17.95 -27.37 -10.14
CA ARG A 4 17.11 -26.86 -9.04
C ARG A 4 17.96 -26.20 -7.93
N ASP A 5 19.17 -26.72 -7.75
CA ASP A 5 20.19 -26.18 -6.85
C ASP A 5 20.71 -24.81 -7.28
N PHE A 6 20.95 -24.59 -8.57
CA PHE A 6 21.35 -23.27 -9.07
C PHE A 6 20.24 -22.24 -8.87
N TYR A 7 18.99 -22.61 -9.18
CA TYR A 7 17.84 -21.73 -8.96
C TYR A 7 17.66 -21.40 -7.46
N GLN A 8 17.78 -22.37 -6.56
CA GLN A 8 17.69 -22.12 -5.12
C GLN A 8 18.85 -21.24 -4.63
N ARG A 9 20.10 -21.53 -5.03
CA ARG A 9 21.26 -20.73 -4.64
C ARG A 9 21.16 -19.28 -5.14
N PHE A 10 20.69 -19.07 -6.36
CA PHE A 10 20.54 -17.72 -6.93
C PHE A 10 19.35 -16.98 -6.33
N THR A 11 18.19 -17.64 -6.20
CA THR A 11 16.99 -16.98 -5.66
C THR A 11 17.00 -16.82 -4.15
N GLN A 12 17.83 -17.56 -3.41
CA GLN A 12 17.91 -17.50 -1.94
C GLN A 12 19.32 -17.16 -1.46
N PHE A 13 20.06 -16.29 -2.16
CA PHE A 13 21.43 -15.93 -1.74
C PHE A 13 21.50 -15.31 -0.33
N HIS A 14 20.46 -14.60 0.12
CA HIS A 14 20.33 -14.12 1.51
C HIS A 14 20.25 -15.24 2.57
N GLU A 15 20.02 -16.49 2.17
CA GLU A 15 20.06 -17.67 3.05
C GLU A 15 21.42 -18.40 2.95
N ASN A 16 22.32 -17.99 2.06
CA ASN A 16 23.66 -18.57 1.93
C ASN A 16 24.53 -18.11 3.09
N GLU A 17 24.97 -19.06 3.93
CA GLU A 17 25.78 -18.79 5.13
C GLU A 17 27.10 -18.10 4.78
N ARG A 18 27.79 -18.53 3.72
CA ARG A 18 29.07 -17.92 3.30
C ARG A 18 28.92 -16.45 2.90
N LEU A 19 27.81 -16.10 2.22
CA LEU A 19 27.54 -14.71 1.86
C LEU A 19 27.17 -13.87 3.09
N GLN A 20 26.45 -14.45 4.05
CA GLN A 20 26.16 -13.79 5.32
C GLN A 20 27.45 -13.53 6.11
N GLU A 21 28.33 -14.53 6.25
CA GLU A 21 29.64 -14.41 6.89
C GLU A 21 30.51 -13.35 6.21
N LEU A 22 30.59 -13.38 4.87
CA LEU A 22 31.31 -12.39 4.10
C LEU A 22 30.77 -10.97 4.35
N SER A 23 29.45 -10.80 4.34
CA SER A 23 28.79 -9.48 4.54
C SER A 23 29.01 -8.87 5.93
N ILE A 24 29.42 -9.68 6.92
CA ILE A 24 29.79 -9.23 8.27
C ILE A 24 31.23 -8.68 8.28
N THR A 25 32.11 -9.15 7.40
CA THR A 25 33.47 -8.63 7.28
C THR A 25 33.47 -7.17 6.77
N PRO A 26 34.46 -6.33 7.13
CA PRO A 26 34.53 -4.97 6.63
C PRO A 26 34.51 -4.88 5.10
N VAL A 27 35.26 -5.75 4.41
CA VAL A 27 35.31 -5.79 2.94
C VAL A 27 33.97 -6.19 2.36
N GLY A 28 33.36 -7.28 2.84
CA GLY A 28 32.06 -7.71 2.33
C GLY A 28 30.94 -6.70 2.64
N ASN A 29 31.03 -6.00 3.76
CA ASN A 29 30.10 -4.93 4.09
C ASN A 29 30.23 -3.73 3.15
N ILE A 30 31.47 -3.31 2.84
CA ILE A 30 31.74 -2.26 1.85
C ILE A 30 31.19 -2.68 0.49
N SER A 31 31.51 -3.90 0.03
CA SER A 31 31.02 -4.43 -1.25
C SER A 31 29.49 -4.46 -1.31
N LEU A 32 28.82 -4.88 -0.24
CA LEU A 32 27.37 -4.86 -0.12
C LEU A 32 26.82 -3.44 -0.30
N TRP A 33 27.38 -2.44 0.38
CA TRP A 33 26.89 -1.07 0.32
C TRP A 33 27.23 -0.37 -0.99
N VAL A 34 28.35 -0.69 -1.64
CA VAL A 34 28.64 -0.24 -3.01
C VAL A 34 27.55 -0.75 -3.96
N LEU A 35 27.20 -2.03 -3.89
CA LEU A 35 26.11 -2.59 -4.70
C LEU A 35 24.76 -1.93 -4.38
N VAL A 36 24.45 -1.71 -3.11
CA VAL A 36 23.22 -1.00 -2.71
C VAL A 36 23.17 0.41 -3.32
N ILE A 37 24.26 1.18 -3.22
CA ILE A 37 24.31 2.54 -3.77
C ILE A 37 24.16 2.52 -5.29
N LEU A 38 24.82 1.58 -5.98
CA LEU A 38 24.68 1.41 -7.44
C LEU A 38 23.23 1.12 -7.84
N LEU A 39 22.54 0.23 -7.13
CA LEU A 39 21.14 -0.07 -7.41
C LEU A 39 20.23 1.13 -7.07
N LEU A 40 20.47 1.81 -5.94
CA LEU A 40 19.68 2.98 -5.56
C LEU A 40 19.88 4.16 -6.51
N ASN A 41 21.05 4.30 -7.15
CA ASN A 41 21.34 5.35 -8.11
C ASN A 41 20.42 5.32 -9.35
N ALA A 42 19.89 4.14 -9.68
CA ALA A 42 18.90 3.97 -10.74
C ALA A 42 17.47 4.29 -10.29
N THR A 43 17.27 4.77 -9.05
CA THR A 43 15.93 4.93 -8.46
C THR A 43 15.78 6.30 -7.80
N GLU A 44 14.52 6.69 -7.54
CA GLU A 44 14.23 7.87 -6.73
C GLU A 44 14.63 7.73 -5.25
N TYR A 45 15.16 6.58 -4.79
CA TYR A 45 15.48 6.31 -3.38
C TYR A 45 16.94 6.62 -3.00
N LEU A 46 17.79 7.08 -3.94
CA LEU A 46 19.19 7.43 -3.66
C LEU A 46 19.34 8.43 -2.51
N PHE A 47 18.40 9.38 -2.36
CA PHE A 47 18.42 10.38 -1.29
C PHE A 47 18.37 9.77 0.13
N LEU A 48 18.00 8.49 0.27
CA LEU A 48 18.00 7.77 1.54
C LEU A 48 19.35 7.16 1.91
N ALA A 49 20.29 7.09 0.97
CA ALA A 49 21.59 6.45 1.20
C ALA A 49 22.36 7.03 2.41
N PRO A 50 22.40 8.35 2.66
CA PRO A 50 23.05 8.89 3.86
C PRO A 50 22.42 8.38 5.16
N VAL A 51 21.09 8.32 5.23
CA VAL A 51 20.35 7.83 6.40
C VAL A 51 20.62 6.33 6.59
N MET A 52 20.62 5.56 5.50
CA MET A 52 20.95 4.13 5.53
C MET A 52 22.38 3.87 6.03
N LEU A 53 23.38 4.59 5.51
CA LEU A 53 24.76 4.48 5.95
C LEU A 53 24.92 4.85 7.43
N LEU A 54 24.24 5.90 7.90
CA LEU A 54 24.23 6.24 9.32
C LEU A 54 23.63 5.13 10.18
N THR A 55 22.53 4.49 9.75
CA THR A 55 21.97 3.34 10.49
C THR A 55 22.89 2.11 10.49
N GLN A 56 23.74 1.98 9.47
CA GLN A 56 24.76 0.94 9.40
C GLN A 56 25.91 1.21 10.37
N LEU A 57 26.39 2.46 10.43
CA LEU A 57 27.46 2.87 11.34
C LEU A 57 27.03 2.86 12.80
N PHE A 58 25.76 3.18 13.08
CA PHE A 58 25.20 3.28 14.42
C PHE A 58 23.94 2.42 14.59
N PRO A 59 24.03 1.08 14.54
CA PRO A 59 22.87 0.19 14.58
C PRO A 59 22.04 0.35 15.87
N ALA A 60 22.69 0.69 17.00
CA ALA A 60 22.00 0.97 18.27
C ALA A 60 21.15 2.26 18.25
N LYS A 61 21.39 3.16 17.29
CA LYS A 61 20.67 4.43 17.12
C LYS A 61 19.76 4.43 15.88
N ARG A 62 19.58 3.27 15.23
CA ARG A 62 18.81 3.10 14.00
C ARG A 62 17.43 3.75 14.04
N LEU A 63 16.63 3.48 15.08
CA LEU A 63 15.30 4.07 15.24
C LEU A 63 15.35 5.60 15.24
N TRP A 64 16.29 6.16 16.00
CA TRP A 64 16.46 7.60 16.13
C TRP A 64 16.93 8.25 14.82
N ILE A 65 17.90 7.64 14.14
CA ILE A 65 18.41 8.10 12.84
C ILE A 65 17.30 8.08 11.78
N MET A 66 16.49 7.02 11.75
CA MET A 66 15.35 6.93 10.83
C MET A 66 14.24 7.93 11.17
N ALA A 67 13.94 8.11 12.46
CA ALA A 67 12.93 9.05 12.91
C ALA A 67 13.27 10.50 12.56
N VAL A 68 14.51 10.92 12.84
CA VAL A 68 14.97 12.30 12.61
C VAL A 68 15.34 12.51 11.14
N GLY A 69 16.26 11.70 10.61
CA GLY A 69 16.77 11.85 9.25
C GLY A 69 15.69 11.53 8.21
N GLY A 70 15.04 10.38 8.36
CA GLY A 70 13.96 9.99 7.48
C GLY A 70 12.73 10.90 7.61
N GLY A 71 12.30 11.21 8.85
CA GLY A 71 11.18 12.14 9.08
C GLY A 71 11.42 13.54 8.48
N GLY A 72 12.65 14.06 8.61
CA GLY A 72 13.04 15.32 7.98
C GLY A 72 12.98 15.28 6.45
N LEU A 73 13.48 14.21 5.84
CA LEU A 73 13.40 14.01 4.38
C LEU A 73 11.95 13.86 3.89
N PHE A 74 11.09 13.17 4.65
CA PHE A 74 9.67 13.06 4.35
C PHE A 74 9.00 14.44 4.32
N LEU A 75 9.20 15.24 5.38
CA LEU A 75 8.61 16.57 5.47
C LEU A 75 9.10 17.46 4.33
N LEU A 76 10.40 17.42 4.02
CA LEU A 76 10.98 18.15 2.90
C LEU A 76 10.32 17.74 1.56
N LYS A 77 10.29 16.44 1.24
CA LYS A 77 9.70 15.93 -0.02
C LYS A 77 8.21 16.24 -0.10
N LYS A 78 7.44 15.99 0.96
CA LYS A 78 5.98 16.15 0.95
C LYS A 78 5.52 17.60 0.94
N LEU A 79 6.12 18.47 1.75
CA LEU A 79 5.74 19.88 1.74
C LEU A 79 6.17 20.57 0.43
N THR A 80 7.29 20.15 -0.17
CA THR A 80 7.69 20.59 -1.52
C THR A 80 6.66 20.17 -2.58
N GLN A 81 6.14 18.93 -2.52
CA GLN A 81 5.12 18.44 -3.46
C GLN A 81 3.79 19.23 -3.36
N LEU A 82 3.44 19.73 -2.18
CA LEU A 82 2.21 20.49 -1.96
C LEU A 82 2.30 21.95 -2.42
N GLN A 83 3.43 22.38 -3.01
CA GLN A 83 3.67 23.73 -3.53
C GLN A 83 3.42 24.88 -2.53
N VAL A 84 3.51 24.61 -1.22
CA VAL A 84 3.32 25.60 -0.15
C VAL A 84 4.63 26.40 0.03
N PHE A 85 5.00 27.20 -0.98
CA PHE A 85 6.31 27.84 -1.07
C PHE A 85 6.33 29.26 -0.48
N GLN A 86 6.30 29.32 0.85
CA GLN A 86 6.90 30.42 1.59
C GLN A 86 7.71 29.81 2.74
N SER A 87 9.04 29.98 2.73
CA SER A 87 10.01 29.25 3.57
C SER A 87 9.73 29.32 5.08
N PHE A 88 9.09 30.40 5.55
CA PHE A 88 8.67 30.55 6.94
C PHE A 88 7.60 29.53 7.36
N TRP A 89 6.65 29.19 6.48
CA TRP A 89 5.50 28.34 6.82
C TRP A 89 5.82 26.86 6.84
N PHE A 90 6.88 26.44 6.16
CA PHE A 90 7.38 25.07 6.26
C PHE A 90 7.60 24.64 7.72
N ALA A 91 8.17 25.53 8.54
CA ALA A 91 8.42 25.25 9.95
C ALA A 91 7.11 25.14 10.75
N VAL A 92 6.10 25.94 10.40
CA VAL A 92 4.77 25.91 11.04
C VAL A 92 4.05 24.62 10.69
N ASP A 93 3.96 24.26 9.41
CA ASP A 93 3.32 23.00 8.97
C ASP A 93 4.01 21.78 9.57
N ALA A 94 5.34 21.74 9.54
CA ALA A 94 6.12 20.67 10.17
C ALA A 94 5.83 20.59 11.68
N ALA A 95 5.77 21.73 12.38
CA ALA A 95 5.45 21.77 13.80
C ALA A 95 4.02 21.31 14.08
N LEU A 96 3.05 21.65 13.23
CA LEU A 96 1.66 21.21 13.35
C LEU A 96 1.52 19.70 13.14
N ILE A 97 2.19 19.14 12.12
CA ILE A 97 2.21 17.70 11.85
C ILE A 97 2.87 16.93 13.01
N ILE A 98 4.04 17.36 13.45
CA ILE A 98 4.75 16.74 14.59
C ILE A 98 3.92 16.90 15.87
N GLY A 99 3.29 18.06 16.07
CA GLY A 99 2.39 18.36 17.18
C GLY A 99 1.17 17.44 17.21
N LEU A 100 0.55 17.17 16.05
CA LEU A 100 -0.54 16.21 15.91
C LEU A 100 -0.09 14.79 16.29
N ILE A 101 1.05 14.33 15.79
CA ILE A 101 1.60 13.01 16.15
C ILE A 101 1.90 12.96 17.66
N TYR A 102 2.47 14.03 18.22
CA TYR A 102 2.77 14.13 19.65
C TYR A 102 1.52 14.09 20.52
N LEU A 103 0.45 14.80 20.11
CA LEU A 103 -0.84 14.77 20.77
C LEU A 103 -1.37 13.34 20.84
N PHE A 104 -1.36 12.61 19.72
CA PHE A 104 -1.81 11.23 19.70
C PHE A 104 -0.90 10.27 20.47
N TYR A 105 0.40 10.54 20.54
CA TYR A 105 1.32 9.81 21.42
C TYR A 105 0.94 10.01 22.89
N ARG A 106 0.63 11.25 23.31
CA ARG A 106 0.18 11.56 24.69
C ARG A 106 -1.19 10.96 25.01
N ILE A 107 -2.12 10.99 24.07
CA ILE A 107 -3.43 10.32 24.17
C ILE A 107 -3.22 8.81 24.37
N SER A 108 -2.32 8.21 23.59
CA SER A 108 -2.03 6.78 23.63
C SER A 108 -1.30 6.38 24.92
N LEU A 109 -0.38 7.20 25.45
CA LEU A 109 0.22 7.00 26.78
C LEU A 109 -0.84 7.02 27.90
N SER A 110 -1.82 7.91 27.76
CA SER A 110 -2.91 8.09 28.71
C SER A 110 -4.17 7.30 28.34
N PHE A 111 -4.05 6.27 27.49
CA PHE A 111 -5.21 5.58 26.91
C PHE A 111 -6.19 5.06 27.97
N ALA A 112 -5.69 4.58 29.10
CA ALA A 112 -6.51 4.09 30.21
C ALA A 112 -7.46 5.16 30.80
N LYS A 113 -7.07 6.44 30.72
CA LYS A 113 -7.83 7.60 31.21
C LYS A 113 -8.89 8.09 30.21
N LEU A 114 -8.90 7.59 28.98
CA LEU A 114 -9.87 8.00 27.97
C LEU A 114 -11.30 7.57 28.36
N PRO A 115 -12.33 8.29 27.88
CA PRO A 115 -13.72 7.90 28.08
C PRO A 115 -13.99 6.46 27.62
N LYS A 116 -14.92 5.78 28.28
CA LYS A 116 -15.25 4.36 27.98
C LYS A 116 -15.57 4.14 26.50
N ILE A 117 -16.32 5.05 25.88
CA ILE A 117 -16.71 4.99 24.46
C ILE A 117 -15.47 4.97 23.55
N VAL A 118 -14.49 5.85 23.81
CA VAL A 118 -13.23 5.94 23.05
C VAL A 118 -12.37 4.70 23.29
N LYS A 119 -12.28 4.20 24.53
CA LYS A 119 -11.50 2.98 24.84
C LYS A 119 -12.05 1.72 24.15
N SER A 120 -13.38 1.61 24.10
CA SER A 120 -14.06 0.50 23.44
C SER A 120 -13.82 0.54 21.93
N ASN A 121 -13.90 1.72 21.31
CA ASN A 121 -13.84 1.89 19.86
C ASN A 121 -12.87 2.99 19.42
N PRO A 122 -11.55 2.83 19.65
CA PRO A 122 -10.59 3.91 19.43
C PRO A 122 -10.47 4.32 17.96
N GLN A 123 -10.62 3.37 17.02
CA GLN A 123 -10.62 3.70 15.59
C GLN A 123 -11.84 4.52 15.20
N ILE A 124 -13.04 4.12 15.63
CA ILE A 124 -14.26 4.88 15.34
C ILE A 124 -14.13 6.30 15.89
N ALA A 125 -13.67 6.46 17.14
CA ALA A 125 -13.45 7.77 17.73
C ALA A 125 -12.43 8.61 16.94
N LEU A 126 -11.34 8.01 16.48
CA LEU A 126 -10.32 8.66 15.67
C LEU A 126 -10.87 9.16 14.32
N HIS A 127 -11.63 8.32 13.61
CA HIS A 127 -12.25 8.68 12.34
C HIS A 127 -13.38 9.69 12.50
N LEU A 128 -14.18 9.61 13.58
CA LEU A 128 -15.18 10.63 13.91
C LEU A 128 -14.53 11.98 14.19
N LEU A 129 -13.36 12.01 14.84
CA LEU A 129 -12.62 13.25 15.05
C LEU A 129 -12.15 13.86 13.74
N LEU A 130 -11.65 13.05 12.80
CA LEU A 130 -11.32 13.50 11.45
C LEU A 130 -12.55 14.12 10.77
N TRP A 131 -13.67 13.40 10.73
CA TRP A 131 -14.90 13.88 10.11
C TRP A 131 -15.46 15.13 10.77
N LEU A 132 -15.42 15.23 12.09
CA LEU A 132 -15.80 16.44 12.81
C LEU A 132 -14.92 17.62 12.40
N ALA A 133 -13.60 17.42 12.30
CA ALA A 133 -12.67 18.47 11.88
C ALA A 133 -12.92 18.92 10.42
N ILE A 134 -13.30 17.98 9.55
CA ILE A 134 -13.71 18.29 8.16
C ILE A 134 -15.00 19.10 8.16
N ILE A 135 -16.01 18.66 8.90
CA ILE A 135 -17.30 19.34 8.99
C ILE A 135 -17.12 20.76 9.54
N THR A 136 -16.23 20.98 10.50
CA THR A 136 -15.97 22.32 11.05
C THR A 136 -15.46 23.31 10.00
N ILE A 137 -14.77 22.86 8.95
CA ILE A 137 -14.34 23.75 7.85
C ILE A 137 -15.52 24.32 7.07
N PHE A 138 -16.59 23.54 6.91
CA PHE A 138 -17.81 24.00 6.23
C PHE A 138 -18.62 25.02 7.07
N PHE A 139 -18.28 25.21 8.34
CA PHE A 139 -18.87 26.23 9.19
C PHE A 139 -18.00 27.50 9.31
N LEU A 140 -16.81 27.52 8.70
CA LEU A 140 -15.99 28.73 8.63
C LEU A 140 -16.56 29.70 7.59
N PRO A 141 -16.46 31.04 7.80
CA PRO A 141 -16.95 32.04 6.85
C PRO A 141 -16.39 31.82 5.43
N ASP A 142 -17.16 32.13 4.39
CA ASP A 142 -16.74 31.92 3.00
C ASP A 142 -15.48 32.74 2.64
N ASP A 143 -15.37 33.96 3.18
CA ASP A 143 -14.17 34.80 3.05
C ASP A 143 -12.92 34.14 3.65
N PHE A 144 -13.10 33.29 4.65
CA PHE A 144 -12.03 32.52 5.26
C PHE A 144 -11.72 31.25 4.45
N ARG A 145 -12.76 30.55 3.99
CA ARG A 145 -12.64 29.27 3.27
C ARG A 145 -12.08 29.42 1.86
N GLN A 146 -12.52 30.45 1.13
CA GLN A 146 -12.22 30.62 -0.30
C GLN A 146 -11.00 31.51 -0.55
N ASN A 147 -10.48 32.18 0.47
CA ASN A 147 -9.37 33.10 0.31
C ASN A 147 -8.03 32.39 0.61
N PRO A 148 -7.24 32.01 -0.41
CA PRO A 148 -5.95 31.36 -0.21
C PRO A 148 -4.92 32.27 0.48
N ALA A 149 -5.16 33.59 0.55
CA ALA A 149 -4.30 34.52 1.29
C ALA A 149 -4.49 34.40 2.82
N TRP A 150 -5.58 33.78 3.29
CA TRP A 150 -5.77 33.50 4.71
C TRP A 150 -4.92 32.29 5.12
N LEU A 151 -3.76 32.62 5.67
CA LEU A 151 -2.76 31.67 6.14
C LEU A 151 -3.32 30.59 7.08
N LEU A 152 -4.25 30.96 7.97
CA LEU A 152 -4.84 30.00 8.90
C LEU A 152 -5.66 28.92 8.17
N THR A 153 -6.36 29.27 7.08
CA THR A 153 -7.11 28.32 6.25
C THR A 153 -6.17 27.35 5.54
N ALA A 154 -5.08 27.86 4.94
CA ALA A 154 -4.08 27.03 4.27
C ALA A 154 -3.43 26.02 5.23
N ASN A 155 -2.98 26.48 6.41
CA ASN A 155 -2.39 25.61 7.43
C ASN A 155 -3.41 24.59 7.96
N LEU A 156 -4.68 24.97 8.15
CA LEU A 156 -5.74 24.05 8.60
C LEU A 156 -6.04 22.97 7.55
N ASN A 157 -6.10 23.35 6.27
CA ASN A 157 -6.31 22.40 5.17
C ASN A 157 -5.16 21.39 5.09
N ILE A 158 -3.91 21.85 5.19
CA ILE A 158 -2.72 21.01 5.25
C ILE A 158 -2.81 20.05 6.45
N CYS A 159 -3.14 20.57 7.64
CA CYS A 159 -3.31 19.74 8.83
C CYS A 159 -4.36 18.64 8.64
N LEU A 160 -5.49 18.93 7.99
CA LEU A 160 -6.50 17.92 7.72
C LEU A 160 -6.06 16.90 6.68
N VAL A 161 -5.38 17.32 5.61
CA VAL A 161 -4.80 16.40 4.62
C VAL A 161 -3.81 15.46 5.30
N PHE A 162 -2.93 15.99 6.15
CA PHE A 162 -2.00 15.18 6.93
C PHE A 162 -2.72 14.33 7.99
N PHE A 163 -3.79 14.81 8.59
CA PHE A 163 -4.55 14.01 9.56
C PHE A 163 -5.22 12.82 8.89
N ALA A 164 -5.87 13.03 7.73
CA ALA A 164 -6.38 11.95 6.88
C ALA A 164 -5.25 10.99 6.48
N PHE A 165 -4.06 11.52 6.16
CA PHE A 165 -2.90 10.70 5.81
C PHE A 165 -2.36 9.84 6.97
N LEU A 166 -2.35 10.41 8.16
CA LEU A 166 -1.82 9.79 9.36
C LEU A 166 -2.84 8.85 10.03
N ILE A 167 -4.12 8.91 9.67
CA ILE A 167 -5.22 8.28 10.41
C ILE A 167 -4.95 6.80 10.74
N TRP A 168 -4.45 6.03 9.78
CA TRP A 168 -4.14 4.62 9.96
C TRP A 168 -2.96 4.37 10.90
N ARG A 169 -1.94 5.23 10.83
CA ARG A 169 -0.72 5.17 11.66
C ARG A 169 -1.04 5.57 13.10
N LEU A 170 -1.85 6.62 13.27
CA LEU A 170 -2.40 7.01 14.57
C LEU A 170 -3.28 5.91 15.15
N GLY A 171 -4.02 5.20 14.29
CA GLY A 171 -4.78 4.01 14.66
C GLY A 171 -3.90 2.92 15.29
N PHE A 172 -2.76 2.59 14.68
CA PHE A 172 -1.80 1.65 15.28
C PHE A 172 -1.22 2.16 16.60
N MET A 173 -0.93 3.47 16.69
CA MET A 173 -0.44 4.09 17.94
C MET A 173 -1.45 3.96 19.09
N LEU A 174 -2.74 4.22 18.83
CA LEU A 174 -3.80 4.05 19.81
C LEU A 174 -3.95 2.60 20.25
N TYR A 175 -3.77 1.63 19.34
CA TYR A 175 -3.76 0.22 19.71
C TYR A 175 -2.55 -0.18 20.55
N SER A 176 -1.37 0.40 20.31
CA SER A 176 -0.22 0.25 21.24
C SER A 176 -0.53 0.85 22.62
N GLY A 177 -1.25 1.97 22.67
CA GLY A 177 -1.79 2.53 23.92
C GLY A 177 -2.75 1.59 24.64
N LYS A 178 -3.71 1.00 23.90
CA LYS A 178 -4.67 0.02 24.42
C LYS A 178 -3.98 -1.24 24.97
N ARG A 179 -2.92 -1.72 24.32
CA ARG A 179 -2.10 -2.85 24.79
C ARG A 179 -1.12 -2.48 25.90
N GLY A 180 -0.90 -1.18 26.15
CA GLY A 180 0.06 -0.68 27.11
C GLY A 180 1.53 -0.75 26.66
N SER A 181 1.81 -1.21 25.43
CA SER A 181 3.18 -1.32 24.92
C SER A 181 3.85 0.04 24.71
N ILE A 182 3.06 1.09 24.46
CA ILE A 182 3.55 2.45 24.26
C ILE A 182 4.27 3.05 25.48
N LYS A 183 4.04 2.51 26.68
CA LYS A 183 4.74 2.99 27.90
C LYS A 183 6.23 2.68 27.89
N LYS A 184 6.68 1.77 27.01
CA LYS A 184 8.07 1.35 26.87
C LYS A 184 8.80 2.08 25.73
N THR A 185 8.16 3.06 25.10
CA THR A 185 8.66 3.70 23.88
C THR A 185 8.72 5.22 24.06
N ALA A 186 9.68 5.85 23.40
CA ALA A 186 9.79 7.30 23.34
C ALA A 186 8.97 7.85 22.16
N PHE A 187 8.58 9.12 22.22
CA PHE A 187 7.87 9.79 21.12
C PHE A 187 8.61 9.64 19.78
N ILE A 188 9.94 9.81 19.80
CA ILE A 188 10.78 9.75 18.62
C ILE A 188 10.69 8.40 17.89
N ASP A 189 10.47 7.29 18.62
CA ASP A 189 10.36 5.96 18.03
C ASP A 189 9.15 5.82 17.11
N HIS A 190 8.12 6.66 17.31
CA HIS A 190 6.90 6.62 16.52
C HIS A 190 6.99 7.39 15.20
N LEU A 191 7.98 8.29 15.04
CA LEU A 191 8.11 9.06 13.80
C LEU A 191 8.48 8.17 12.60
N ILE A 192 9.15 7.04 12.82
CA ILE A 192 9.62 6.14 11.74
C ILE A 192 8.50 5.63 10.82
N TYR A 193 7.30 5.41 11.38
CA TYR A 193 6.16 4.87 10.64
C TYR A 193 5.05 5.91 10.46
N CYS A 194 5.01 6.93 11.32
CA CYS A 194 4.14 8.09 11.16
C CYS A 194 4.57 8.97 9.97
N LEU A 195 5.87 9.14 9.74
CA LEU A 195 6.42 9.95 8.65
C LEU A 195 7.13 9.04 7.62
N PRO A 196 6.39 8.35 6.74
CA PRO A 196 6.95 7.35 5.84
C PRO A 196 7.73 8.00 4.68
N TYR A 197 9.02 8.24 4.87
CA TYR A 197 9.93 8.73 3.82
C TYR A 197 10.24 7.70 2.74
N LEU A 198 9.86 6.44 2.98
CA LEU A 198 10.07 5.32 2.08
C LEU A 198 8.94 5.13 1.07
N GLY A 199 7.85 5.90 1.15
CA GLY A 199 6.77 5.80 0.19
C GLY A 199 5.66 6.79 0.51
N SER A 200 5.11 7.42 -0.53
CA SER A 200 4.02 8.39 -0.42
C SER A 200 2.65 7.75 -0.13
N SER A 201 2.57 6.43 -0.03
CA SER A 201 1.32 5.69 0.17
C SER A 201 0.72 5.90 1.55
N GLN A 202 -0.61 5.94 1.58
CA GLN A 202 -1.40 5.91 2.81
C GLN A 202 -1.30 4.58 3.56
N VAL A 203 -0.83 3.50 2.90
CA VAL A 203 -0.62 2.20 3.56
C VAL A 203 0.58 2.30 4.52
N PRO A 204 0.41 1.96 5.81
CA PRO A 204 1.50 1.91 6.76
C PRO A 204 2.34 0.63 6.56
N PHE A 205 3.35 0.70 5.68
CA PHE A 205 4.36 -0.35 5.57
C PHE A 205 5.06 -0.53 6.92
N GLY A 206 5.10 -1.76 7.41
CA GLY A 206 5.58 -2.06 8.76
C GLY A 206 4.54 -1.83 9.89
N LYS A 207 3.29 -1.50 9.57
CA LYS A 207 2.17 -1.31 10.52
C LYS A 207 2.45 -0.22 11.56
N GLY A 208 2.99 -0.62 12.71
CA GLY A 208 3.34 0.25 13.84
C GLY A 208 4.55 -0.27 14.59
N LEU A 209 5.00 0.48 15.59
CA LEU A 209 6.28 0.25 16.27
C LEU A 209 6.43 -1.15 16.89
N ASP A 210 5.36 -1.72 17.45
CA ASP A 210 5.38 -3.09 18.00
C ASP A 210 5.77 -4.12 16.94
N TYR A 211 5.27 -3.97 15.71
CA TYR A 211 5.58 -4.87 14.61
C TYR A 211 7.00 -4.63 14.10
N LEU A 212 7.41 -3.37 13.92
CA LEU A 212 8.76 -3.02 13.46
C LEU A 212 9.84 -3.51 14.42
N THR A 213 9.69 -3.27 15.72
CA THR A 213 10.64 -3.73 16.73
C THR A 213 10.73 -5.26 16.76
N SER A 214 9.62 -5.98 16.59
CA SER A 214 9.62 -7.46 16.49
C SER A 214 10.37 -8.02 15.28
N LYS A 215 10.65 -7.18 14.28
CA LYS A 215 11.35 -7.55 13.04
C LYS A 215 12.72 -6.89 12.91
N MET A 216 13.16 -6.16 13.93
CA MET A 216 14.45 -5.50 13.92
C MET A 216 15.56 -6.52 14.15
N ALA A 217 16.59 -6.48 13.31
CA ALA A 217 17.79 -7.29 13.51
C ALA A 217 18.50 -6.88 14.80
N ALA A 218 18.70 -7.85 15.70
CA ALA A 218 19.33 -7.69 17.01
C ALA A 218 20.84 -7.97 16.97
N SER A 219 21.30 -8.81 16.04
CA SER A 219 22.72 -9.14 15.87
C SER A 219 23.28 -8.67 14.52
N ARG A 220 24.62 -8.61 14.40
CA ARG A 220 25.28 -8.31 13.12
C ARG A 220 24.98 -9.36 12.05
N SER A 221 24.85 -10.63 12.44
CA SER A 221 24.48 -11.72 11.52
C SER A 221 23.05 -11.55 11.00
N GLU A 222 22.10 -11.27 11.88
CA GLU A 222 20.72 -10.96 11.48
C GLU A 222 20.64 -9.72 10.59
N LEU A 223 21.45 -8.70 10.88
CA LEU A 223 21.52 -7.48 10.07
C LEU A 223 22.03 -7.79 8.67
N ALA A 224 23.12 -8.54 8.53
CA ALA A 224 23.67 -8.95 7.25
C ALA A 224 22.64 -9.76 6.43
N LYS A 225 21.99 -10.75 7.05
CA LYS A 225 20.91 -11.53 6.42
C LYS A 225 19.77 -10.64 5.94
N THR A 226 19.36 -9.69 6.78
CA THR A 226 18.27 -8.77 6.47
C THR A 226 18.65 -7.84 5.31
N GLN A 227 19.86 -7.30 5.30
CA GLN A 227 20.36 -6.42 4.24
C GLN A 227 20.53 -7.16 2.92
N LEU A 228 21.05 -8.39 2.91
CA LEU A 228 21.09 -9.23 1.71
C LEU A 228 19.67 -9.50 1.18
N ALA A 229 18.72 -9.74 2.06
CA ALA A 229 17.31 -9.91 1.70
C ALA A 229 16.67 -8.61 1.18
N GLY A 230 17.21 -7.44 1.56
CA GLY A 230 16.84 -6.12 1.04
C GLY A 230 17.42 -5.87 -0.34
N LEU A 231 18.74 -6.09 -0.51
CA LEU A 231 19.44 -6.04 -1.80
C LEU A 231 18.74 -6.90 -2.86
N LYS A 232 18.34 -8.12 -2.48
CA LYS A 232 17.56 -9.01 -3.35
C LYS A 232 16.27 -8.38 -3.85
N LEU A 233 15.54 -7.68 -2.99
CA LEU A 233 14.27 -7.05 -3.37
C LEU A 233 14.50 -5.83 -4.27
N LEU A 234 15.54 -5.04 -4.04
CA LEU A 234 15.90 -3.93 -4.93
C LEU A 234 16.28 -4.44 -6.32
N LEU A 235 17.13 -5.47 -6.40
CA LEU A 235 17.48 -6.09 -7.68
C LEU A 235 16.23 -6.62 -8.39
N LEU A 236 15.35 -7.31 -7.65
CA LEU A 236 14.11 -7.84 -8.23
C LEU A 236 13.16 -6.72 -8.69
N ALA A 237 13.09 -5.60 -7.97
CA ALA A 237 12.27 -4.46 -8.37
C ALA A 237 12.78 -3.84 -9.68
N LEU A 238 14.09 -3.59 -9.79
CA LEU A 238 14.70 -3.07 -11.02
C LEU A 238 14.53 -4.04 -12.20
N LEU A 239 14.68 -5.34 -11.98
CA LEU A 239 14.41 -6.33 -13.03
C LEU A 239 12.95 -6.28 -13.50
N TRP A 240 12.00 -6.13 -12.59
CA TRP A 240 10.59 -6.00 -12.96
C TRP A 240 10.28 -4.67 -13.66
N GLU A 241 10.95 -3.60 -13.28
CA GLU A 241 10.86 -2.30 -13.96
C GLU A 241 11.32 -2.42 -15.42
N GLN A 242 12.47 -3.06 -15.66
CA GLN A 242 12.92 -3.34 -17.04
C GLN A 242 11.96 -4.27 -17.80
N CYS A 243 11.33 -5.23 -17.12
CA CYS A 243 10.28 -6.05 -17.76
C CYS A 243 9.03 -5.23 -18.09
N LEU A 244 8.67 -4.23 -17.28
CA LEU A 244 7.56 -3.33 -17.57
C LEU A 244 7.90 -2.40 -18.74
N ASP A 245 9.10 -1.81 -18.77
CA ASP A 245 9.55 -0.99 -19.90
C ASP A 245 9.47 -1.77 -21.21
N LEU A 246 9.86 -3.05 -21.18
CA LEU A 246 9.74 -3.95 -22.32
C LEU A 246 8.26 -4.23 -22.68
N LEU A 247 7.39 -4.44 -21.69
CA LEU A 247 5.96 -4.62 -21.93
C LEU A 247 5.31 -3.37 -22.53
N ASP A 248 5.66 -2.19 -22.03
CA ASP A 248 5.20 -0.91 -22.56
C ASP A 248 5.64 -0.73 -24.00
N TRP A 249 6.93 -0.92 -24.29
CA TRP A 249 7.45 -0.86 -25.64
C TRP A 249 6.79 -1.88 -26.59
N LEU A 250 6.52 -3.10 -26.11
CA LEU A 250 5.88 -4.12 -26.94
C LEU A 250 4.39 -3.84 -27.21
N PHE A 251 3.66 -3.30 -26.23
CA PHE A 251 2.19 -3.35 -26.23
C PHE A 251 1.47 -2.01 -26.09
N PHE A 252 1.95 -1.09 -25.26
CA PHE A 252 1.17 0.12 -24.89
C PHE A 252 1.74 1.40 -25.48
N SER A 253 3.07 1.55 -25.49
CA SER A 253 3.91 2.71 -25.79
C SER A 253 3.26 4.09 -25.68
N PHE A 254 3.78 4.88 -24.74
CA PHE A 254 3.38 6.27 -24.53
C PHE A 254 4.14 7.29 -25.41
N ASP A 255 5.20 6.86 -26.12
CA ASP A 255 5.99 7.77 -26.96
C ASP A 255 5.43 7.79 -28.39
N PRO A 256 4.93 8.95 -28.89
CA PRO A 256 4.49 9.08 -30.26
C PRO A 256 5.56 8.72 -31.30
N ASN A 257 6.84 8.82 -30.93
CA ASN A 257 7.99 8.54 -31.80
C ASN A 257 8.41 7.07 -31.80
N MET A 258 7.91 6.25 -30.86
CA MET A 258 8.16 4.81 -30.80
C MET A 258 6.85 4.05 -30.67
N PRO A 259 6.12 3.78 -31.75
CA PRO A 259 4.86 3.03 -31.68
C PRO A 259 5.10 1.62 -31.14
N PRO A 260 4.12 1.03 -30.42
CA PRO A 260 4.27 -0.31 -29.87
C PRO A 260 4.27 -1.35 -31.00
N LEU A 261 4.94 -2.49 -30.78
CA LEU A 261 4.95 -3.60 -31.75
C LEU A 261 3.54 -4.16 -32.00
N PHE A 262 2.74 -4.28 -30.94
CA PHE A 262 1.34 -4.68 -31.00
C PHE A 262 0.51 -3.65 -30.25
N LYS A 263 -0.27 -2.83 -30.96
CA LYS A 263 -1.09 -1.80 -30.33
C LYS A 263 -2.20 -2.39 -29.45
N LEU A 264 -1.94 -2.42 -28.14
CA LEU A 264 -2.90 -2.66 -27.08
C LEU A 264 -3.13 -1.35 -26.31
N HIS A 265 -4.09 -1.38 -25.40
CA HIS A 265 -4.56 -0.18 -24.72
C HIS A 265 -4.65 -0.39 -23.21
N HIS A 266 -4.26 0.62 -22.44
CA HIS A 266 -4.63 0.63 -21.03
C HIS A 266 -6.15 0.73 -20.88
N ILE A 267 -6.68 0.18 -19.78
CA ILE A 267 -8.13 0.10 -19.57
C ILE A 267 -8.82 1.47 -19.60
N ASN A 268 -8.14 2.52 -19.10
CA ASN A 268 -8.64 3.89 -19.10
C ASN A 268 -8.83 4.44 -20.52
N GLU A 269 -7.94 4.07 -21.45
CA GLU A 269 -8.08 4.45 -22.86
C GLU A 269 -9.27 3.73 -23.49
N LEU A 270 -9.41 2.43 -23.22
CA LEU A 270 -10.51 1.62 -23.76
C LEU A 270 -11.89 2.12 -23.30
N ILE A 271 -12.03 2.49 -22.03
CA ILE A 271 -13.27 3.04 -21.48
C ILE A 271 -13.59 4.41 -22.09
N ALA A 272 -12.57 5.21 -22.40
CA ALA A 272 -12.74 6.54 -23.01
C ALA A 272 -13.06 6.48 -24.52
N MET A 273 -12.87 5.34 -25.19
CA MET A 273 -13.17 5.18 -26.60
C MET A 273 -14.68 5.12 -26.85
N SER A 274 -15.14 5.85 -27.88
CA SER A 274 -16.50 5.68 -28.39
C SER A 274 -16.70 4.27 -28.98
N ALA A 275 -17.92 3.73 -28.89
CA ALA A 275 -18.25 2.40 -29.43
C ALA A 275 -17.88 2.20 -30.91
N THR A 276 -17.90 3.25 -31.74
CA THR A 276 -17.54 3.19 -33.17
C THR A 276 -16.03 3.08 -33.43
N HIS A 277 -15.21 3.38 -32.43
CA HIS A 277 -13.74 3.34 -32.51
C HIS A 277 -13.15 2.20 -31.66
N MET A 278 -14.00 1.32 -31.12
CA MET A 278 -13.54 0.18 -30.33
C MET A 278 -12.73 -0.80 -31.17
N PRO A 279 -11.54 -1.23 -30.71
CA PRO A 279 -10.76 -2.27 -31.36
C PRO A 279 -11.52 -3.60 -31.45
N HIS A 280 -11.03 -4.50 -32.31
CA HIS A 280 -11.55 -5.87 -32.37
C HIS A 280 -11.48 -6.56 -31.00
N LEU A 281 -12.47 -7.39 -30.66
CA LEU A 281 -12.62 -8.02 -29.34
C LEU A 281 -11.35 -8.74 -28.85
N GLY A 282 -10.59 -9.36 -29.74
CA GLY A 282 -9.30 -9.98 -29.40
C GLY A 282 -8.30 -8.99 -28.80
N VAL A 283 -8.21 -7.78 -29.37
CA VAL A 283 -7.35 -6.68 -28.86
C VAL A 283 -7.86 -6.21 -27.50
N VAL A 284 -9.18 -6.08 -27.33
CA VAL A 284 -9.79 -5.66 -26.05
C VAL A 284 -9.48 -6.66 -24.94
N TRP A 285 -9.72 -7.96 -25.18
CA TRP A 285 -9.44 -9.00 -24.19
C TRP A 285 -7.94 -9.14 -23.88
N SER A 286 -7.07 -9.06 -24.90
CA SER A 286 -5.61 -9.03 -24.69
C SER A 286 -5.19 -7.83 -23.87
N SER A 287 -5.75 -6.65 -24.15
CA SER A 287 -5.49 -5.42 -23.41
C SER A 287 -5.89 -5.55 -21.94
N LEU A 288 -7.10 -6.03 -21.62
CA LEU A 288 -7.55 -6.22 -20.23
C LEU A 288 -6.63 -7.15 -19.43
N ILE A 289 -6.21 -8.28 -20.04
CA ILE A 289 -5.35 -9.25 -19.36
C ILE A 289 -3.93 -8.69 -19.15
N LEU A 290 -3.34 -8.08 -20.19
CA LEU A 290 -1.98 -7.55 -20.10
C LEU A 290 -1.91 -6.32 -19.20
N ASP A 291 -2.93 -5.48 -19.23
CA ASP A 291 -3.04 -4.34 -18.31
C ASP A 291 -3.13 -4.81 -16.85
N MET A 292 -3.85 -5.90 -16.56
CA MET A 292 -3.88 -6.51 -15.22
C MET A 292 -2.50 -7.03 -14.79
N VAL A 293 -1.74 -7.64 -15.71
CA VAL A 293 -0.36 -8.09 -15.46
C VAL A 293 0.56 -6.90 -15.21
N TYR A 294 0.43 -5.85 -16.01
CA TYR A 294 1.18 -4.60 -15.92
C TYR A 294 1.04 -3.99 -14.52
N GLU A 295 -0.18 -3.78 -14.07
CA GLU A 295 -0.49 -3.14 -12.78
C GLU A 295 -0.16 -4.01 -11.57
N THR A 296 -0.34 -5.33 -11.70
CA THR A 296 0.15 -6.27 -10.68
C THR A 296 1.66 -6.20 -10.52
N THR A 297 2.38 -5.97 -11.63
CA THR A 297 3.84 -5.85 -11.62
C THR A 297 4.28 -4.49 -11.09
N GLN A 298 3.59 -3.40 -11.44
CA GLN A 298 3.83 -2.07 -10.86
C GLN A 298 3.70 -2.08 -9.33
N LEU A 299 2.61 -2.67 -8.80
CA LEU A 299 2.43 -2.80 -7.36
C LEU A 299 3.53 -3.64 -6.71
N ALA A 300 4.01 -4.69 -7.40
CA ALA A 300 5.11 -5.51 -6.93
C ALA A 300 6.41 -4.68 -6.85
N ILE A 301 6.77 -3.93 -7.89
CA ILE A 301 7.95 -3.04 -7.93
C ILE A 301 7.89 -2.06 -6.76
N TYR A 302 6.79 -1.31 -6.65
CA TYR A 302 6.59 -0.32 -5.60
C TYR A 302 6.77 -0.96 -4.21
N GLY A 303 6.08 -2.07 -3.94
CA GLY A 303 6.19 -2.76 -2.66
C GLY A 303 7.57 -3.39 -2.39
N HIS A 304 8.30 -3.83 -3.43
CA HIS A 304 9.63 -4.40 -3.30
C HIS A 304 10.67 -3.32 -3.00
N MET A 305 10.57 -2.14 -3.61
CA MET A 305 11.43 -0.99 -3.30
C MET A 305 11.30 -0.59 -1.82
N ILE A 306 10.07 -0.39 -1.34
CA ILE A 306 9.82 0.02 0.07
C ILE A 306 10.33 -1.04 1.05
N VAL A 307 9.93 -2.29 0.87
CA VAL A 307 10.34 -3.38 1.78
C VAL A 307 11.84 -3.67 1.67
N GLY A 308 12.43 -3.55 0.47
CA GLY A 308 13.86 -3.68 0.23
C GLY A 308 14.65 -2.65 1.03
N CYS A 309 14.23 -1.38 0.98
CA CYS A 309 14.83 -0.33 1.77
C CYS A 309 14.64 -0.53 3.29
N LEU A 310 13.45 -0.92 3.75
CA LEU A 310 13.22 -1.25 5.17
C LEU A 310 14.14 -2.40 5.66
N ARG A 311 14.41 -3.38 4.79
CA ARG A 311 15.36 -4.45 5.07
C ARG A 311 16.81 -3.96 5.09
N LEU A 312 17.19 -3.00 4.24
CA LEU A 312 18.51 -2.36 4.32
C LEU A 312 18.71 -1.59 5.63
N PHE A 313 17.64 -0.97 6.14
CA PHE A 313 17.61 -0.41 7.48
C PHE A 313 17.68 -1.47 8.60
N GLY A 314 17.57 -2.76 8.30
CA GLY A 314 17.67 -3.85 9.29
C GLY A 314 16.33 -4.32 9.85
N PHE A 315 15.22 -4.13 9.14
CA PHE A 315 13.91 -4.71 9.49
C PHE A 315 13.56 -5.87 8.56
N TYR A 316 13.51 -7.09 9.09
CA TYR A 316 13.18 -8.30 8.33
C TYR A 316 11.68 -8.44 8.08
N LEU A 317 11.15 -7.50 7.30
CA LEU A 317 9.73 -7.42 6.98
C LEU A 317 9.33 -8.38 5.87
N PHE A 318 8.05 -8.78 5.86
CA PHE A 318 7.49 -9.59 4.78
C PHE A 318 7.35 -8.75 3.50
N ARG A 319 7.46 -9.39 2.34
CA ARG A 319 7.27 -8.72 1.04
C ARG A 319 5.83 -8.27 0.86
N ASN A 320 5.62 -7.16 0.15
CA ASN A 320 4.28 -6.66 -0.14
C ASN A 320 3.48 -7.62 -1.03
N THR A 321 4.16 -8.22 -2.01
CA THR A 321 3.53 -9.02 -3.06
C THR A 321 4.27 -10.34 -3.20
N TYR A 322 3.55 -11.46 -3.35
CA TYR A 322 4.15 -12.78 -3.52
C TYR A 322 3.46 -13.66 -4.56
N LYS A 323 4.01 -13.68 -5.78
CA LYS A 323 3.53 -14.52 -6.89
C LYS A 323 1.99 -14.47 -7.06
N PRO A 324 1.38 -13.26 -7.09
CA PRO A 324 -0.08 -13.12 -7.20
C PRO A 324 -0.61 -13.72 -8.50
N LEU A 325 0.13 -13.58 -9.61
CA LEU A 325 -0.22 -14.15 -10.91
C LEU A 325 -0.24 -15.69 -10.95
N LEU A 326 0.25 -16.37 -9.90
CA LEU A 326 0.16 -17.83 -9.75
C LEU A 326 -0.93 -18.27 -8.77
N ALA A 327 -1.81 -17.35 -8.36
CA ALA A 327 -2.91 -17.65 -7.46
C ALA A 327 -3.93 -18.59 -8.12
N LYS A 328 -4.46 -19.52 -7.33
CA LYS A 328 -5.40 -20.55 -7.82
C LYS A 328 -6.85 -20.32 -7.39
N SER A 329 -7.08 -19.29 -6.59
CA SER A 329 -8.40 -18.82 -6.16
C SER A 329 -8.34 -17.34 -5.83
N LEU A 330 -9.51 -16.69 -5.76
CA LEU A 330 -9.59 -15.25 -5.53
C LEU A 330 -9.08 -14.85 -4.15
N VAL A 331 -9.37 -15.67 -3.13
CA VAL A 331 -8.82 -15.47 -1.79
C VAL A 331 -7.31 -15.69 -1.73
N ASP A 332 -6.76 -16.59 -2.55
CA ASP A 332 -5.31 -16.81 -2.66
C ASP A 332 -4.62 -15.59 -3.32
N PHE A 333 -5.24 -15.02 -4.36
CA PHE A 333 -4.75 -13.78 -4.99
C PHE A 333 -4.76 -12.61 -4.00
N TRP A 334 -5.90 -12.38 -3.34
CA TRP A 334 -6.07 -11.34 -2.31
C TRP A 334 -5.01 -11.43 -1.19
N ASN A 335 -4.66 -12.64 -0.78
CA ASN A 335 -3.63 -12.86 0.23
C ASN A 335 -2.19 -12.59 -0.24
N ARG A 336 -1.96 -12.52 -1.55
CA ARG A 336 -0.63 -12.42 -2.19
C ARG A 336 -0.38 -11.08 -2.86
N TYR A 337 -1.43 -10.34 -3.23
CA TYR A 337 -1.34 -9.16 -4.07
C TYR A 337 -0.83 -7.93 -3.32
N TYR A 338 -1.48 -7.55 -2.22
CA TYR A 338 -1.20 -6.32 -1.48
C TYR A 338 -1.18 -6.57 0.04
N PHE A 339 -0.10 -7.17 0.55
CA PHE A 339 -0.02 -7.66 1.93
C PHE A 339 -0.30 -6.57 2.98
N TYR A 340 0.41 -5.43 2.94
CA TYR A 340 0.28 -4.41 3.99
C TYR A 340 -1.10 -3.74 3.99
N PHE A 341 -1.67 -3.53 2.80
CA PHE A 341 -3.03 -3.01 2.68
C PHE A 341 -4.06 -4.01 3.20
N LYS A 342 -3.96 -5.28 2.80
CA LYS A 342 -4.84 -6.33 3.33
C LYS A 342 -4.76 -6.41 4.84
N GLU A 343 -3.56 -6.38 5.42
CA GLU A 343 -3.38 -6.44 6.86
C GLU A 343 -3.99 -5.23 7.58
N LEU A 344 -3.90 -4.02 7.01
CA LEU A 344 -4.61 -2.83 7.48
C LEU A 344 -6.11 -3.11 7.58
N LEU A 345 -6.71 -3.62 6.50
CA LEU A 345 -8.14 -3.92 6.45
C LEU A 345 -8.52 -5.02 7.44
N VAL A 346 -7.66 -6.03 7.60
CA VAL A 346 -7.89 -7.12 8.54
C VAL A 346 -7.85 -6.64 9.99
N ASP A 347 -6.85 -5.83 10.35
CA ASP A 347 -6.65 -5.32 11.70
C ASP A 347 -7.74 -4.31 12.12
N PHE A 348 -8.19 -3.47 11.19
CA PHE A 348 -9.13 -2.37 11.50
C PHE A 348 -10.60 -2.66 11.16
N PHE A 349 -10.90 -3.62 10.28
CA PHE A 349 -12.27 -3.90 9.85
C PHE A 349 -12.66 -5.37 10.05
N PHE A 350 -11.86 -6.31 9.52
CA PHE A 350 -12.21 -7.74 9.57
C PHE A 350 -12.32 -8.25 11.01
N PHE A 351 -11.24 -8.14 11.80
CA PHE A 351 -11.22 -8.70 13.16
C PHE A 351 -12.21 -8.03 14.10
N PRO A 352 -12.36 -6.69 14.12
CA PRO A 352 -13.38 -6.05 14.95
C PRO A 352 -14.79 -6.57 14.67
N VAL A 353 -15.16 -6.75 13.40
CA VAL A 353 -16.49 -7.28 13.04
C VAL A 353 -16.59 -8.77 13.33
N TYR A 354 -15.57 -9.54 12.94
CA TYR A 354 -15.52 -10.98 13.18
C TYR A 354 -15.64 -11.29 14.67
N LEU A 355 -14.94 -10.60 15.56
CA LEU A 355 -14.96 -10.91 17.00
C LEU A 355 -16.24 -10.44 17.71
N SER A 356 -16.94 -9.45 17.14
CA SER A 356 -18.07 -8.79 17.81
C SER A 356 -19.44 -9.30 17.36
N PHE A 357 -19.62 -9.62 16.07
CA PHE A 357 -20.94 -9.92 15.51
C PHE A 357 -21.11 -11.40 15.10
N PHE A 358 -22.35 -11.85 15.02
CA PHE A 358 -22.77 -13.15 14.47
C PHE A 358 -22.02 -14.38 15.01
N ARG A 359 -21.63 -14.38 16.29
CA ARG A 359 -20.82 -15.45 16.91
C ARG A 359 -21.40 -16.86 16.73
N ASN A 360 -22.72 -16.98 16.70
CA ASN A 360 -23.45 -18.25 16.56
C ASN A 360 -23.69 -18.67 15.09
N HIS A 361 -23.34 -17.83 14.10
CA HIS A 361 -23.56 -18.09 12.69
C HIS A 361 -22.24 -17.94 11.90
N PRO A 362 -21.37 -18.97 11.87
CA PRO A 362 -20.02 -18.85 11.31
C PRO A 362 -19.95 -18.31 9.88
N LYS A 363 -20.88 -18.73 9.00
CA LYS A 363 -20.93 -18.24 7.62
C LYS A 363 -21.29 -16.75 7.54
N LEU A 364 -22.31 -16.32 8.29
CA LEU A 364 -22.73 -14.92 8.35
C LEU A 364 -21.66 -14.04 9.01
N ARG A 365 -20.96 -14.58 10.00
CA ARG A 365 -19.81 -13.93 10.64
C ARG A 365 -18.66 -13.67 9.66
N ILE A 366 -18.29 -14.68 8.86
CA ILE A 366 -17.27 -14.52 7.82
C ILE A 366 -17.75 -13.56 6.73
N PHE A 367 -19.02 -13.66 6.31
CA PHE A 367 -19.62 -12.74 5.35
C PHE A 367 -19.52 -11.29 5.83
N ALA A 368 -20.04 -11.00 7.02
CA ALA A 368 -20.03 -9.66 7.59
C ALA A 368 -18.61 -9.11 7.77
N ALA A 369 -17.66 -9.92 8.25
CA ALA A 369 -16.27 -9.51 8.39
C ALA A 369 -15.59 -9.25 7.03
N THR A 370 -15.91 -10.07 6.02
CA THR A 370 -15.40 -9.88 4.65
C THR A 370 -15.97 -8.62 4.01
N MET A 371 -17.28 -8.37 4.16
CA MET A 371 -17.92 -7.13 3.69
C MET A 371 -17.36 -5.89 4.40
N ALA A 372 -17.17 -5.95 5.72
CA ALA A 372 -16.57 -4.86 6.47
C ALA A 372 -15.14 -4.53 5.98
N SER A 373 -14.36 -5.55 5.65
CA SER A 373 -12.96 -5.40 5.25
C SER A 373 -12.80 -5.08 3.76
N ALA A 374 -13.23 -5.99 2.88
CA ALA A 374 -12.97 -5.93 1.44
C ALA A 374 -13.96 -5.03 0.68
N CYS A 375 -15.14 -4.74 1.26
CA CYS A 375 -16.07 -3.74 0.73
C CYS A 375 -15.89 -2.40 1.44
N PHE A 376 -16.40 -2.26 2.67
CA PHE A 376 -16.46 -0.96 3.35
C PHE A 376 -15.08 -0.38 3.65
N GLY A 377 -14.19 -1.16 4.27
CA GLY A 377 -12.84 -0.69 4.63
C GLY A 377 -12.00 -0.35 3.41
N ASN A 378 -12.10 -1.16 2.35
CA ASN A 378 -11.42 -0.92 1.07
C ASN A 378 -11.92 0.39 0.43
N PHE A 379 -13.23 0.53 0.26
CA PHE A 379 -13.86 1.75 -0.26
C PHE A 379 -13.46 2.99 0.56
N TYR A 380 -13.59 2.89 1.88
CA TYR A 380 -13.32 4.01 2.79
C TYR A 380 -11.84 4.42 2.79
N TYR A 381 -10.92 3.46 2.68
CA TYR A 381 -9.50 3.75 2.53
C TYR A 381 -9.21 4.56 1.26
N HIS A 382 -9.70 4.12 0.11
CA HIS A 382 -9.47 4.82 -1.15
C HIS A 382 -10.19 6.16 -1.20
N PHE A 383 -11.39 6.24 -0.63
CA PHE A 383 -12.09 7.51 -0.45
C PHE A 383 -11.24 8.53 0.33
N LEU A 384 -10.61 8.13 1.44
CA LEU A 384 -9.71 9.01 2.20
C LEU A 384 -8.40 9.33 1.47
N GLN A 385 -7.97 8.49 0.53
CA GLN A 385 -6.76 8.74 -0.26
C GLN A 385 -6.92 9.95 -1.20
N HIS A 386 -8.14 10.21 -1.69
CA HIS A 386 -8.46 11.35 -2.57
C HIS A 386 -8.87 12.61 -1.79
N PHE A 387 -8.64 12.63 -0.48
CA PHE A 387 -9.05 13.75 0.37
C PHE A 387 -8.23 15.03 0.12
N ASP A 388 -7.00 14.89 -0.36
CA ASP A 388 -6.15 16.00 -0.77
C ASP A 388 -6.80 16.84 -1.88
N ARG A 389 -7.49 16.22 -2.84
CA ARG A 389 -8.22 16.94 -3.90
C ARG A 389 -9.34 17.81 -3.33
N LEU A 390 -10.14 17.30 -2.39
CA LEU A 390 -11.17 18.14 -1.75
C LEU A 390 -10.55 19.37 -1.08
N MET A 391 -9.47 19.16 -0.34
CA MET A 391 -8.91 20.21 0.51
C MET A 391 -8.00 21.20 -0.25
N ILE A 392 -7.39 20.77 -1.36
CA ILE A 392 -6.42 21.56 -2.12
C ILE A 392 -7.04 22.09 -3.42
N SER A 393 -7.71 21.24 -4.21
CA SER A 393 -8.34 21.69 -5.47
C SER A 393 -9.78 22.19 -5.28
N GLY A 394 -10.36 22.04 -4.09
CA GLY A 394 -11.73 22.47 -3.80
C GLY A 394 -12.78 21.61 -4.52
N GLU A 395 -12.37 20.49 -5.12
CA GLU A 395 -13.28 19.62 -5.85
C GLU A 395 -14.22 18.89 -4.90
N PRO A 396 -15.55 18.99 -5.09
CA PRO A 396 -16.50 18.33 -4.20
C PRO A 396 -16.34 16.80 -4.28
N LEU A 397 -16.24 16.15 -3.11
CA LEU A 397 -16.34 14.70 -2.99
C LEU A 397 -17.77 14.28 -3.34
N SER A 398 -17.99 13.91 -4.60
CA SER A 398 -19.27 13.37 -5.04
C SER A 398 -19.27 11.84 -4.93
N PHE A 399 -20.23 11.28 -4.21
CA PHE A 399 -20.49 9.84 -4.19
C PHE A 399 -20.69 9.25 -5.60
N ALA A 400 -21.17 10.06 -6.56
CA ALA A 400 -21.34 9.62 -7.94
C ALA A 400 -19.99 9.26 -8.60
N ARG A 401 -18.90 9.95 -8.27
CA ARG A 401 -17.55 9.65 -8.79
C ARG A 401 -17.03 8.31 -8.26
N PHE A 402 -17.35 7.99 -7.01
CA PHE A 402 -16.94 6.75 -6.38
C PHE A 402 -17.91 5.58 -6.62
N SER A 403 -18.97 5.78 -7.41
CA SER A 403 -20.00 4.74 -7.64
C SER A 403 -19.43 3.51 -8.33
N SER A 404 -18.53 3.69 -9.30
CA SER A 404 -17.82 2.60 -9.97
C SER A 404 -16.94 1.82 -8.97
N TYR A 405 -16.13 2.55 -8.22
CA TYR A 405 -15.28 1.96 -7.19
C TYR A 405 -16.08 1.23 -6.09
N LEU A 406 -17.23 1.76 -5.68
CA LEU A 406 -18.12 1.09 -4.72
C LEU A 406 -18.59 -0.26 -5.28
N PHE A 407 -19.03 -0.28 -6.54
CA PHE A 407 -19.42 -1.51 -7.21
C PHE A 407 -18.26 -2.52 -7.25
N TYR A 408 -17.06 -2.08 -7.64
CA TYR A 408 -15.84 -2.88 -7.57
C TYR A 408 -15.65 -3.54 -6.20
N THR A 409 -15.72 -2.77 -5.12
CA THR A 409 -15.48 -3.30 -3.76
C THR A 409 -16.55 -4.28 -3.29
N ILE A 410 -17.82 -4.10 -3.71
CA ILE A 410 -18.92 -5.03 -3.42
C ILE A 410 -18.68 -6.36 -4.14
N VAL A 411 -18.41 -6.33 -5.44
CA VAL A 411 -18.18 -7.54 -6.25
C VAL A 411 -16.96 -8.28 -5.73
N LEU A 412 -15.87 -7.57 -5.44
CA LEU A 412 -14.66 -8.13 -4.85
C LEU A 412 -14.93 -8.84 -3.51
N ALA A 413 -15.65 -8.19 -2.59
CA ALA A 413 -15.95 -8.77 -1.28
C ALA A 413 -16.83 -10.03 -1.37
N LEU A 414 -17.86 -10.01 -2.23
CA LEU A 414 -18.70 -11.19 -2.49
C LEU A 414 -17.88 -12.33 -3.09
N ALA A 415 -17.03 -12.04 -4.06
CA ALA A 415 -16.19 -13.04 -4.72
C ALA A 415 -15.15 -13.65 -3.77
N ILE A 416 -14.53 -12.83 -2.90
CA ILE A 416 -13.64 -13.31 -1.84
C ILE A 416 -14.40 -14.18 -0.84
N PHE A 417 -15.59 -13.76 -0.40
CA PHE A 417 -16.42 -14.54 0.53
C PHE A 417 -16.78 -15.92 -0.04
N ILE A 418 -17.27 -15.96 -1.28
CA ILE A 418 -17.57 -17.21 -1.98
C ILE A 418 -16.31 -18.07 -2.11
N SER A 419 -15.17 -17.46 -2.44
CA SER A 419 -13.88 -18.15 -2.52
C SER A 419 -13.45 -18.73 -1.17
N ILE A 420 -13.65 -18.02 -0.05
CA ILE A 420 -13.37 -18.52 1.31
C ILE A 420 -14.22 -19.75 1.61
N LEU A 421 -15.53 -19.69 1.34
CA LEU A 421 -16.44 -20.82 1.59
C LEU A 421 -16.04 -22.05 0.75
N ARG A 422 -15.65 -21.85 -0.52
CA ARG A 422 -15.19 -22.93 -1.40
C ARG A 422 -13.91 -23.57 -0.86
N GLU A 423 -12.94 -22.78 -0.42
CA GLU A 423 -11.69 -23.28 0.18
C GLU A 423 -11.95 -24.00 1.50
N GLN A 424 -12.82 -23.47 2.36
CA GLN A 424 -13.21 -24.14 3.61
C GLN A 424 -13.87 -25.50 3.38
N ASN A 425 -14.74 -25.61 2.37
CA ASN A 425 -15.37 -26.89 2.00
C ASN A 425 -14.38 -27.90 1.37
N GLN A 426 -13.23 -27.44 0.89
CA GLN A 426 -12.16 -28.30 0.35
C GLN A 426 -11.17 -28.73 1.44
N ARG A 427 -11.07 -27.98 2.55
CA ARG A 427 -10.28 -28.38 3.73
C ARG A 427 -10.89 -29.65 4.34
N GLY A 428 -10.13 -30.75 4.29
CA GLY A 428 -10.56 -32.06 4.83
C GLY A 428 -10.91 -33.10 3.78
N LYS A 429 -10.90 -32.76 2.48
CA LYS A 429 -10.98 -33.76 1.39
C LYS A 429 -9.59 -34.26 1.04
N GLU A 430 -9.47 -35.54 0.68
CA GLU A 430 -8.20 -36.10 0.17
C GLU A 430 -7.69 -35.27 -1.00
N HIS A 431 -6.46 -34.78 -0.88
CA HIS A 431 -5.84 -33.92 -1.87
C HIS A 431 -5.24 -34.78 -2.99
N VAL A 432 -6.04 -35.13 -3.99
CA VAL A 432 -5.50 -35.61 -5.26
C VAL A 432 -4.75 -34.45 -5.91
N ALA A 433 -3.47 -34.67 -6.26
CA ALA A 433 -2.66 -33.66 -6.92
C ALA A 433 -3.37 -33.18 -8.19
N PRO A 434 -3.75 -31.89 -8.30
CA PRO A 434 -4.50 -31.42 -9.45
C PRO A 434 -3.65 -31.53 -10.72
N SER A 435 -4.27 -31.96 -11.82
CA SER A 435 -3.59 -31.98 -13.12
C SER A 435 -3.06 -30.58 -13.49
N ARG A 436 -2.00 -30.54 -14.31
CA ARG A 436 -1.41 -29.26 -14.78
C ARG A 436 -2.47 -28.39 -15.47
N TRP A 437 -3.31 -28.99 -16.32
CA TRP A 437 -4.43 -28.33 -16.97
C TRP A 437 -5.44 -27.73 -15.98
N MET A 438 -5.81 -28.46 -14.93
CA MET A 438 -6.72 -27.92 -13.91
C MET A 438 -6.10 -26.75 -13.14
N THR A 439 -4.79 -26.79 -12.90
CA THR A 439 -4.07 -25.67 -12.28
C THR A 439 -4.06 -24.44 -13.18
N LEU A 440 -3.73 -24.60 -14.47
CA LEU A 440 -3.74 -23.51 -15.44
C LEU A 440 -5.14 -22.88 -15.59
N ARG A 441 -6.19 -23.71 -15.65
CA ARG A 441 -7.58 -23.23 -15.69
C ARG A 441 -7.97 -22.40 -14.47
N LYS A 442 -7.52 -22.81 -13.27
CA LYS A 442 -7.75 -22.05 -12.04
C LYS A 442 -7.05 -20.70 -12.07
N ILE A 443 -5.78 -20.67 -12.52
CA ILE A 443 -5.01 -19.42 -12.65
C ILE A 443 -5.66 -18.49 -13.68
N ALA A 444 -6.01 -19.00 -14.87
CA ALA A 444 -6.68 -18.23 -15.90
C ALA A 444 -8.03 -17.66 -15.42
N GLY A 445 -8.80 -18.43 -14.65
CA GLY A 445 -10.05 -17.93 -14.06
C GLY A 445 -9.84 -16.78 -13.07
N VAL A 446 -8.75 -16.79 -12.30
CA VAL A 446 -8.38 -15.66 -11.43
C VAL A 446 -8.00 -14.45 -12.27
N TRP A 447 -7.20 -14.62 -13.33
CA TRP A 447 -6.78 -13.53 -14.20
C TRP A 447 -7.97 -12.88 -14.90
N ILE A 448 -8.86 -13.68 -15.49
CA ILE A 448 -10.07 -13.17 -16.16
C ILE A 448 -10.93 -12.40 -15.17
N PHE A 449 -11.13 -12.92 -13.95
CA PHE A 449 -11.91 -12.23 -12.93
C PHE A 449 -11.34 -10.85 -12.60
N PHE A 450 -10.03 -10.76 -12.30
CA PHE A 450 -9.42 -9.48 -11.94
C PHE A 450 -9.29 -8.53 -13.14
N ALA A 451 -9.01 -9.03 -14.35
CA ALA A 451 -8.99 -8.23 -15.57
C ALA A 451 -10.34 -7.57 -15.86
N ILE A 452 -11.44 -8.31 -15.68
CA ILE A 452 -12.80 -7.75 -15.82
C ILE A 452 -13.12 -6.80 -14.67
N LEU A 453 -12.83 -7.20 -13.43
CA LEU A 453 -13.14 -6.40 -12.24
C LEU A 453 -12.48 -5.01 -12.30
N ARG A 454 -11.29 -4.91 -12.92
CA ARG A 454 -10.56 -3.65 -13.10
C ARG A 454 -11.30 -2.59 -13.91
N ILE A 455 -12.31 -2.94 -14.70
CA ILE A 455 -13.17 -1.97 -15.40
C ILE A 455 -13.73 -0.95 -14.42
N TRP A 456 -14.03 -1.36 -13.19
CA TRP A 456 -14.59 -0.51 -12.14
C TRP A 456 -13.58 -0.09 -11.05
N ASP A 457 -12.29 -0.40 -11.20
CA ASP A 457 -11.24 -0.15 -10.19
C ASP A 457 -10.64 1.27 -10.31
N HIS A 458 -11.49 2.27 -10.58
CA HIS A 458 -11.09 3.67 -10.70
C HIS A 458 -11.99 4.54 -9.81
N ALA A 459 -11.36 5.32 -8.94
CA ALA A 459 -12.07 6.20 -7.99
C ALA A 459 -12.73 7.42 -8.66
N ASP A 460 -12.35 7.73 -9.90
CA ASP A 460 -12.78 8.91 -10.66
C ASP A 460 -13.69 8.57 -11.85
N SER A 461 -13.99 7.29 -12.09
CA SER A 461 -14.81 6.88 -13.22
C SER A 461 -16.29 6.84 -12.88
N ALA A 462 -17.13 7.20 -13.86
CA ALA A 462 -18.57 7.09 -13.72
C ALA A 462 -19.00 5.63 -13.92
N PHE A 463 -19.92 5.14 -13.10
CA PHE A 463 -20.40 3.76 -13.17
C PHE A 463 -21.02 3.38 -14.52
N ILE A 464 -21.74 4.32 -15.17
CA ILE A 464 -22.47 4.03 -16.41
C ILE A 464 -21.53 3.78 -17.60
N PRO A 465 -20.53 4.63 -17.91
CA PRO A 465 -19.52 4.34 -18.93
C PRO A 465 -18.82 3.00 -18.72
N ASP A 466 -18.34 2.73 -17.51
CA ASP A 466 -17.61 1.49 -17.18
C ASP A 466 -18.48 0.26 -17.41
N THR A 467 -19.75 0.33 -16.98
CA THR A 467 -20.70 -0.77 -17.16
C THR A 467 -21.06 -0.93 -18.63
N THR A 468 -21.22 0.17 -19.38
CA THR A 468 -21.47 0.13 -20.83
C THR A 468 -20.32 -0.53 -21.57
N PHE A 469 -19.09 -0.17 -21.22
CA PHE A 469 -17.90 -0.81 -21.74
C PHE A 469 -17.89 -2.32 -21.42
N PHE A 470 -18.20 -2.69 -20.17
CA PHE A 470 -18.33 -4.10 -19.79
C PHE A 470 -19.33 -4.86 -20.66
N PHE A 471 -20.51 -4.30 -20.98
CA PHE A 471 -21.45 -5.00 -21.86
C PHE A 471 -20.95 -5.06 -23.31
N ALA A 472 -20.26 -4.03 -23.78
CA ALA A 472 -19.69 -3.98 -25.12
C ALA A 472 -18.65 -5.09 -25.37
N ILE A 473 -17.84 -5.48 -24.37
CA ILE A 473 -16.85 -6.57 -24.54
C ILE A 473 -17.51 -7.96 -24.72
N PHE A 474 -18.82 -8.08 -24.43
CA PHE A 474 -19.64 -9.25 -24.69
C PHE A 474 -20.58 -9.08 -25.90
N GLY A 475 -20.43 -8.00 -26.67
CA GLY A 475 -21.26 -7.73 -27.85
C GLY A 475 -22.66 -7.23 -27.52
N ILE A 476 -22.92 -6.78 -26.30
CA ILE A 476 -24.19 -6.20 -25.88
C ILE A 476 -24.07 -4.68 -25.99
N GLN A 477 -24.78 -4.08 -26.94
CA GLN A 477 -24.89 -2.62 -27.09
C GLN A 477 -26.22 -2.15 -26.50
N TRP A 478 -26.19 -1.09 -25.71
CA TRP A 478 -27.37 -0.52 -25.08
C TRP A 478 -27.39 1.01 -25.17
#